data_AF-A0A3B0UN29-F1
#
_entry.id   AF-A0A3B0UN29-F1
#
_cell.length_a   1.000
_cell.length_b   1.000
_cell.length_c   1.000
_cell.angle_alpha   90.00
_cell.angle_beta   90.00
_cell.angle_gamma   90.00
#
_symmetry.space_group_name_H-M   'P 1'
#
loop_
_entity.id
_entity.type
_entity.pdbx_description
1 polymer ?
#
loop_
_entity_poly.entity_id
_entity_poly.type
_entity_poly.pdbx_seq_one_letter_code
_entity_poly.pdbx_strand_id
1 'polypeptide(L)'
;MKNYNYKKIFLFFCVTISVSFNSVANIPDGYYNTANGKSGYTLKTALYNIIKGHNTKSYGALWNLYKTSDVKSNGKVWDMYSDIPGGTPAYEYTFVSDQCGNYSGEGSCYNREHSFPKSWFNDASPMTTDPFHIVPSDGYVNGKRGNYPYGEVGSATFTSTNGSKLGASNYPGYSGTVFEPIDDYKGDFARGYFYMATRYENLIAGWEN
;
A
#
# COMPACT_ATOMS: atom_id res chain seq x y z
N MET A 1 -13.97 49.50 66.27
CA MET A 1 -14.71 49.52 64.99
C MET A 1 -13.79 49.12 63.85
N LYS A 2 -13.97 47.92 63.29
CA LYS A 2 -13.92 47.59 61.85
C LYS A 2 -14.07 46.07 61.71
N ASN A 3 -15.29 45.64 61.41
CA ASN A 3 -15.64 44.27 61.07
C ASN A 3 -15.24 43.99 59.62
N TYR A 4 -14.55 42.88 59.36
CA TYR A 4 -14.42 42.35 58.00
C TYR A 4 -15.01 40.93 57.95
N ASN A 5 -16.17 40.84 57.29
CA ASN A 5 -16.86 39.61 56.93
C ASN A 5 -16.19 38.99 55.69
N TYR A 6 -15.53 37.86 55.84
CA TYR A 6 -15.06 37.07 54.70
C TYR A 6 -16.10 35.99 54.37
N LYS A 7 -16.91 36.26 53.36
CA LYS A 7 -17.74 35.25 52.68
C LYS A 7 -16.81 34.20 52.06
N LYS A 8 -16.85 32.97 52.57
CA LYS A 8 -16.17 31.82 51.95
C LYS A 8 -16.91 31.46 50.65
N ILE A 9 -16.37 31.89 49.52
CA ILE A 9 -16.77 31.45 48.19
C ILE A 9 -16.27 30.02 47.99
N PHE A 10 -17.20 29.07 47.88
CA PHE A 10 -16.91 27.70 47.49
C PHE A 10 -16.76 27.67 45.97
N LEU A 11 -15.51 27.57 45.47
CA LEU A 11 -15.23 27.43 44.04
C LEU A 11 -15.35 25.94 43.68
N PHE A 12 -16.44 25.57 43.01
CA PHE A 12 -16.64 24.21 42.50
C PHE A 12 -15.81 24.03 41.22
N PHE A 13 -14.67 23.33 41.32
CA PHE A 13 -13.82 23.01 40.17
C PHE A 13 -14.35 21.72 39.52
N CYS A 14 -15.16 21.86 38.48
CA CYS A 14 -15.66 20.72 37.70
C CYS A 14 -14.62 20.34 36.64
N VAL A 15 -13.76 19.38 36.96
CA VAL A 15 -12.80 18.81 36.00
C VAL A 15 -13.56 17.85 35.08
N THR A 16 -13.89 18.29 33.88
CA THR A 16 -14.35 17.39 32.82
C THR A 16 -13.13 16.65 32.25
N ILE A 17 -12.96 15.39 32.68
CA ILE A 17 -12.00 14.47 32.05
C ILE A 17 -12.61 14.02 30.71
N SER A 18 -12.10 14.57 29.62
CA SER A 18 -12.40 14.11 28.27
C SER A 18 -11.65 12.80 28.01
N VAL A 19 -12.29 11.66 28.24
CA VAL A 19 -11.72 10.36 27.85
C VAL A 19 -11.88 10.20 26.34
N SER A 20 -10.78 10.32 25.60
CA SER A 20 -10.75 10.00 24.17
C SER A 20 -10.84 8.49 23.99
N PHE A 21 -12.02 7.98 23.59
CA PHE A 21 -12.17 6.60 23.18
C PHE A 21 -11.49 6.42 21.81
N ASN A 22 -10.31 5.79 21.80
CA ASN A 22 -9.75 5.26 20.57
C ASN A 22 -10.60 4.04 20.18
N SER A 23 -11.46 4.18 19.18
CA SER A 23 -12.20 3.06 18.60
C SER A 23 -11.23 2.14 17.87
N VAL A 24 -10.85 1.03 18.50
CA VAL A 24 -10.20 -0.09 17.83
C VAL A 24 -11.25 -0.72 16.92
N ALA A 25 -11.08 -0.60 15.60
CA ALA A 25 -11.97 -1.25 14.64
C ALA A 25 -11.78 -2.77 14.76
N ASN A 26 -12.69 -3.44 15.46
CA ASN A 26 -12.70 -4.90 15.53
C ASN A 26 -13.31 -5.46 14.25
N ILE A 27 -12.77 -6.60 13.80
CA ILE A 27 -13.37 -7.38 12.72
C ILE A 27 -14.81 -7.72 13.15
N PRO A 28 -15.83 -7.51 12.29
CA PRO A 28 -17.20 -7.84 12.65
C PRO A 28 -17.35 -9.29 13.09
N ASP A 29 -18.21 -9.55 14.07
CA ASP A 29 -18.48 -10.91 14.53
C ASP A 29 -18.91 -11.79 13.34
N GLY A 30 -18.21 -12.91 13.19
CA GLY A 30 -18.48 -13.88 12.14
C GLY A 30 -18.00 -13.51 10.73
N TYR A 31 -17.20 -12.45 10.57
CA TYR A 31 -16.70 -11.99 9.27
C TYR A 31 -16.07 -13.12 8.42
N TYR A 32 -15.32 -14.03 9.05
CA TYR A 32 -14.66 -15.17 8.38
C TYR A 32 -15.41 -16.51 8.49
N ASN A 33 -16.65 -16.54 9.02
CA ASN A 33 -17.38 -17.79 9.26
C ASN A 33 -17.51 -18.65 8.00
N THR A 34 -17.74 -18.03 6.85
CA THR A 34 -17.89 -18.74 5.57
C THR A 34 -16.58 -19.28 5.01
N ALA A 35 -15.43 -18.83 5.52
CA ALA A 35 -14.10 -19.28 5.14
C ALA A 35 -13.52 -20.33 6.10
N ASN A 36 -14.04 -20.41 7.33
CA ASN A 36 -13.51 -21.29 8.37
C ASN A 36 -13.54 -22.77 7.95
N GLY A 37 -12.43 -23.49 8.17
CA GLY A 37 -12.28 -24.91 7.82
C GLY A 37 -12.16 -25.21 6.31
N LYS A 38 -12.17 -24.21 5.43
CA LYS A 38 -11.96 -24.38 3.98
C LYS A 38 -10.49 -24.30 3.60
N SER A 39 -10.14 -24.89 2.46
CA SER A 39 -8.78 -24.85 1.89
C SER A 39 -8.80 -24.76 0.35
N GLY A 40 -7.65 -24.44 -0.24
CA GLY A 40 -7.47 -24.36 -1.69
C GLY A 40 -8.49 -23.42 -2.38
N TYR A 41 -9.02 -23.85 -3.52
CA TYR A 41 -10.00 -23.06 -4.28
C TYR A 41 -11.28 -22.75 -3.49
N THR A 42 -11.75 -23.66 -2.63
CA THR A 42 -12.97 -23.41 -1.83
C THR A 42 -12.76 -22.30 -0.80
N LEU A 43 -11.56 -22.18 -0.24
CA LEU A 43 -11.18 -21.07 0.63
C LEU A 43 -11.10 -19.77 -0.15
N LYS A 44 -10.44 -19.80 -1.32
CA LYS A 44 -10.31 -18.63 -2.19
C LYS A 44 -11.69 -18.05 -2.56
N THR A 45 -12.63 -18.90 -3.01
CA THR A 45 -14.00 -18.47 -3.34
C THR A 45 -14.77 -17.96 -2.13
N ALA A 46 -14.55 -18.52 -0.93
CA ALA A 46 -15.16 -18.01 0.29
C ALA A 46 -14.63 -16.61 0.63
N LEU A 47 -13.31 -16.40 0.54
CA LEU A 47 -12.68 -15.10 0.73
C LEU A 47 -13.12 -14.09 -0.34
N TYR A 48 -13.18 -14.47 -1.61
CA TYR A 48 -13.75 -13.67 -2.69
C TYR A 48 -15.15 -13.17 -2.33
N ASN A 49 -16.03 -14.04 -1.82
CA ASN A 49 -17.38 -13.61 -1.43
C ASN A 49 -17.40 -12.63 -0.25
N ILE A 50 -16.43 -12.72 0.67
CA ILE A 50 -16.26 -11.78 1.78
C ILE A 50 -15.78 -10.43 1.28
N ILE A 51 -14.78 -10.43 0.38
CA ILE A 51 -14.12 -9.20 -0.02
C ILE A 51 -14.63 -8.60 -1.32
N LYS A 52 -15.43 -9.25 -2.17
CA LYS A 52 -15.82 -8.72 -3.50
C LYS A 52 -16.49 -7.34 -3.49
N GLY A 53 -16.52 -6.68 -4.64
CA GLY A 53 -17.26 -5.43 -4.87
C GLY A 53 -16.48 -4.18 -4.47
N HIS A 54 -15.36 -3.90 -5.14
CA HIS A 54 -14.55 -2.70 -4.86
C HIS A 54 -15.39 -1.45 -5.14
N ASN A 55 -15.35 -0.49 -4.22
CA ASN A 55 -16.05 0.79 -4.38
C ASN A 55 -15.08 1.77 -5.03
N THR A 56 -15.18 1.89 -6.36
CA THR A 56 -14.36 2.79 -7.18
C THR A 56 -14.35 4.20 -6.60
N LYS A 57 -13.16 4.73 -6.38
CA LYS A 57 -12.94 6.15 -6.04
C LYS A 57 -12.37 6.89 -7.23
N SER A 58 -12.21 8.20 -7.13
CA SER A 58 -11.42 8.92 -8.13
C SER A 58 -9.96 8.47 -8.04
N TYR A 59 -9.26 8.42 -9.17
CA TYR A 59 -7.83 8.08 -9.17
C TYR A 59 -6.98 9.05 -8.34
N GLY A 60 -7.43 10.31 -8.19
CA GLY A 60 -6.82 11.29 -7.30
C GLY A 60 -7.04 11.04 -5.81
N ALA A 61 -8.03 10.23 -5.42
CA ALA A 61 -8.27 9.90 -4.01
C ALA A 61 -7.11 9.13 -3.36
N LEU A 62 -6.33 8.39 -4.16
CA LEU A 62 -5.12 7.70 -3.72
C LEU A 62 -4.12 8.66 -3.06
N TRP A 63 -3.97 9.87 -3.58
CA TRP A 63 -3.06 10.87 -2.99
C TRP A 63 -3.42 11.28 -1.56
N ASN A 64 -4.71 11.27 -1.23
CA ASN A 64 -5.16 11.54 0.13
C ASN A 64 -5.06 10.30 1.01
N LEU A 65 -5.32 9.12 0.46
CA LEU A 65 -5.19 7.85 1.17
C LEU A 65 -3.76 7.64 1.71
N TYR A 66 -2.74 7.87 0.86
CA TYR A 66 -1.34 7.63 1.20
C TYR A 66 -0.85 8.43 2.41
N LYS A 67 -1.46 9.59 2.69
CA LYS A 67 -1.14 10.41 3.87
C LYS A 67 -1.46 9.70 5.19
N THR A 68 -2.26 8.64 5.14
CA THR A 68 -2.64 7.82 6.31
C THR A 68 -2.26 6.35 6.18
N SER A 69 -2.18 5.79 4.97
CA SER A 69 -1.84 4.38 4.75
C SER A 69 -0.35 4.13 4.55
N ASP A 70 0.37 5.05 3.92
CA ASP A 70 1.74 4.86 3.43
C ASP A 70 2.64 5.96 4.00
N VAL A 71 2.64 6.09 5.32
CA VAL A 71 3.39 7.11 6.07
C VAL A 71 4.41 6.45 6.99
N LYS A 72 5.67 6.82 6.84
CA LYS A 72 6.75 6.42 7.74
C LYS A 72 6.64 7.15 9.08
N SER A 73 7.32 6.64 10.09
CA SER A 73 7.34 7.25 11.44
C SER A 73 7.87 8.70 11.46
N ASN A 74 8.71 9.07 10.50
CA ASN A 74 9.22 10.43 10.31
C ASN A 74 8.28 11.36 9.51
N GLY A 75 7.07 10.88 9.15
CA GLY A 75 6.08 11.63 8.39
C GLY A 75 6.33 11.70 6.88
N LYS A 76 7.34 10.99 6.37
CA LYS A 76 7.63 10.88 4.93
C LYS A 76 6.80 9.79 4.27
N VAL A 77 6.71 9.84 2.94
CA VAL A 77 6.05 8.82 2.14
C VAL A 77 6.76 7.49 2.34
N TRP A 78 5.98 6.43 2.58
CA TRP A 78 6.47 5.06 2.58
C TRP A 78 6.51 4.53 1.14
N ASP A 79 7.65 4.73 0.48
CA ASP A 79 7.90 4.29 -0.89
C ASP A 79 8.76 3.02 -0.89
N MET A 80 8.16 1.88 -1.25
CA MET A 80 8.82 0.57 -1.26
C MET A 80 9.93 0.42 -2.31
N TYR A 81 10.04 1.35 -3.27
CA TYR A 81 11.11 1.36 -4.29
C TYR A 81 12.31 2.24 -3.92
N SER A 82 12.23 3.02 -2.84
CA SER A 82 13.37 3.79 -2.32
C SER A 82 13.69 3.50 -0.86
N ASP A 83 12.74 2.96 -0.09
CA ASP A 83 12.93 2.65 1.32
C ASP A 83 13.93 1.50 1.53
N ILE A 84 14.68 1.60 2.63
CA ILE A 84 15.64 0.62 3.10
C ILE A 84 15.29 0.33 4.57
N PRO A 85 14.49 -0.72 4.86
CA PRO A 85 14.09 -1.05 6.23
C PRO A 85 15.30 -1.23 7.15
N GLY A 86 15.29 -0.53 8.28
CA GLY A 86 16.41 -0.52 9.23
C GLY A 86 17.67 0.23 8.77
N GLY A 87 17.66 0.81 7.57
CA GLY A 87 18.73 1.61 7.00
C GLY A 87 18.31 3.05 6.68
N THR A 88 19.19 3.75 5.98
CA THR A 88 18.95 5.12 5.51
C THR A 88 18.73 5.10 4.00
N PRO A 89 17.53 5.46 3.51
CA PRO A 89 17.28 5.55 2.06
C PRO A 89 18.10 6.70 1.45
N ALA A 90 18.39 6.61 0.15
CA ALA A 90 19.16 7.64 -0.56
C ALA A 90 18.43 8.99 -0.66
N TYR A 91 17.09 8.95 -0.61
CA TYR A 91 16.18 10.09 -0.66
C TYR A 91 14.84 9.70 -0.02
N GLU A 92 14.03 10.70 0.33
CA GLU A 92 12.68 10.51 0.86
C GLU A 92 11.75 11.58 0.31
N TYR A 93 10.46 11.26 0.22
CA TYR A 93 9.45 12.14 -0.35
C TYR A 93 8.55 12.77 0.71
N THR A 94 8.13 14.01 0.42
CA THR A 94 7.14 14.76 1.17
C THR A 94 5.82 14.72 0.43
N PHE A 95 4.74 14.41 1.15
CA PHE A 95 3.40 14.40 0.57
C PHE A 95 3.06 15.74 -0.07
N VAL A 96 2.34 15.68 -1.19
CA VAL A 96 1.87 16.83 -1.99
C VAL A 96 2.98 17.52 -2.77
N SER A 97 4.11 17.88 -2.16
CA SER A 97 5.18 18.62 -2.86
C SER A 97 5.89 17.78 -3.91
N ASP A 98 6.10 16.49 -3.62
CA ASP A 98 6.97 15.64 -4.43
C ASP A 98 6.16 14.65 -5.30
N GLN A 99 4.89 14.94 -5.55
CA GLN A 99 4.02 14.15 -6.44
C GLN A 99 4.25 14.52 -7.91
N CYS A 100 4.47 13.54 -8.79
CA CYS A 100 4.54 13.85 -10.21
C CYS A 100 4.18 12.68 -11.15
N GLY A 101 4.20 12.97 -12.46
CA GLY A 101 4.08 11.98 -13.54
C GLY A 101 5.27 11.93 -14.50
N ASN A 102 6.27 12.81 -14.34
CA ASN A 102 7.44 12.92 -15.20
C ASN A 102 8.72 12.97 -14.37
N TYR A 103 9.69 12.10 -14.64
CA TYR A 103 10.90 11.92 -13.85
C TYR A 103 12.11 11.71 -14.77
N SER A 104 13.29 12.15 -14.33
CA SER A 104 14.55 12.01 -15.09
C SER A 104 15.54 11.04 -14.44
N GLY A 105 15.27 10.64 -13.20
CA GLY A 105 16.08 9.71 -12.41
C GLY A 105 15.42 9.38 -11.07
N GLU A 106 16.01 8.45 -10.33
CA GLU A 106 15.65 8.18 -8.93
C GLU A 106 15.67 9.46 -8.08
N GLY A 107 14.75 9.58 -7.13
CA GLY A 107 14.66 10.74 -6.24
C GLY A 107 13.98 11.96 -6.86
N SER A 108 13.52 11.89 -8.12
CA SER A 108 12.84 13.03 -8.77
C SER A 108 11.51 13.38 -8.12
N CYS A 109 10.69 12.36 -7.88
CA CYS A 109 9.34 12.47 -7.34
C CYS A 109 8.77 11.07 -7.09
N TYR A 110 7.68 10.98 -6.34
CA TYR A 110 6.89 9.75 -6.27
C TYR A 110 5.64 9.81 -7.16
N ASN A 111 5.27 8.66 -7.70
CA ASN A 111 4.03 8.44 -8.45
C ASN A 111 3.23 7.28 -7.85
N ARG A 112 2.26 6.75 -8.61
CA ARG A 112 1.41 5.61 -8.20
C ARG A 112 1.86 4.37 -8.96
N GLU A 113 2.39 3.40 -8.24
CA GLU A 113 2.74 2.10 -8.80
C GLU A 113 1.53 1.18 -8.76
N HIS A 114 1.19 0.61 -9.92
CA HIS A 114 0.24 -0.49 -10.03
C HIS A 114 1.02 -1.79 -9.93
N SER A 115 1.23 -2.28 -8.71
CA SER A 115 2.05 -3.46 -8.47
C SER A 115 1.55 -4.68 -9.25
N PHE A 116 0.23 -4.82 -9.39
CA PHE A 116 -0.39 -5.63 -10.45
C PHE A 116 -0.65 -4.73 -11.69
N PRO A 117 0.09 -4.90 -12.82
CA PRO A 117 0.06 -3.95 -13.92
C PRO A 117 -1.33 -3.71 -14.48
N LYS A 118 -1.70 -2.43 -14.61
CA LYS A 118 -2.98 -2.03 -15.18
C LYS A 118 -3.20 -2.46 -16.63
N SER A 119 -2.11 -2.65 -17.38
CA SER A 119 -2.15 -3.21 -18.73
C SER A 119 -2.68 -4.64 -18.75
N TRP A 120 -2.41 -5.46 -17.73
CA TRP A 120 -2.84 -6.87 -17.70
C TRP A 120 -4.35 -7.05 -17.61
N PHE A 121 -5.06 -6.00 -17.16
CA PHE A 121 -6.52 -5.94 -17.09
C PHE A 121 -7.10 -4.82 -17.95
N ASN A 122 -6.37 -4.36 -18.99
CA ASN A 122 -6.83 -3.37 -19.97
C ASN A 122 -7.31 -2.04 -19.35
N ASP A 123 -6.65 -1.56 -18.29
CA ASP A 123 -7.03 -0.35 -17.56
C ASP A 123 -8.49 -0.35 -17.05
N ALA A 124 -9.09 -1.53 -16.90
CA ALA A 124 -10.49 -1.66 -16.53
C ALA A 124 -10.78 -1.23 -15.08
N SER A 125 -11.92 -0.57 -14.91
CA SER A 125 -12.53 -0.30 -13.60
C SER A 125 -13.18 -1.59 -13.06
N PRO A 126 -13.19 -1.83 -11.74
CA PRO A 126 -12.76 -0.93 -10.66
C PRO A 126 -11.28 -1.03 -10.27
N MET A 127 -10.53 -1.97 -10.86
CA MET A 127 -9.15 -2.30 -10.48
C MET A 127 -8.23 -1.07 -10.50
N THR A 128 -8.36 -0.16 -11.46
CA THR A 128 -7.49 1.04 -11.58
C THR A 128 -7.50 1.99 -10.37
N THR A 129 -8.37 1.77 -9.38
CA THR A 129 -8.46 2.60 -8.17
C THR A 129 -8.47 1.77 -6.89
N ASP A 130 -8.12 0.48 -6.95
CA ASP A 130 -8.07 -0.40 -5.78
C ASP A 130 -6.72 -0.27 -5.05
N PRO A 131 -6.67 0.34 -3.86
CA PRO A 131 -5.41 0.65 -3.20
C PRO A 131 -4.64 -0.57 -2.69
N PHE A 132 -5.24 -1.77 -2.64
CA PHE A 132 -4.51 -2.97 -2.20
C PHE A 132 -3.38 -3.40 -3.14
N HIS A 133 -3.34 -2.88 -4.36
CA HIS A 133 -2.23 -3.09 -5.31
C HIS A 133 -1.67 -1.77 -5.86
N ILE A 134 -2.14 -0.62 -5.38
CA ILE A 134 -1.65 0.69 -5.82
C ILE A 134 -0.96 1.39 -4.67
N VAL A 135 0.35 1.55 -4.78
CA VAL A 135 1.20 2.09 -3.71
C VAL A 135 1.90 3.35 -4.20
N PRO A 136 2.26 4.31 -3.33
CA PRO A 136 3.16 5.37 -3.70
C PRO A 136 4.56 4.79 -3.93
N SER A 137 5.23 5.22 -5.00
CA SER A 137 6.58 4.74 -5.29
C SER A 137 7.44 5.76 -6.01
N ASP A 138 8.75 5.59 -5.99
CA ASP A 138 9.66 6.34 -6.84
C ASP A 138 9.23 6.24 -8.31
N GLY A 139 9.06 7.40 -8.96
CA GLY A 139 8.55 7.43 -10.32
C GLY A 139 9.48 6.78 -11.34
N TYR A 140 10.79 6.95 -11.19
CA TYR A 140 11.79 6.39 -12.10
C TYR A 140 11.91 4.87 -11.94
N VAL A 141 11.96 4.37 -10.71
CA VAL A 141 12.00 2.91 -10.45
C VAL A 141 10.70 2.26 -10.92
N ASN A 142 9.54 2.88 -10.68
CA ASN A 142 8.27 2.43 -11.27
C ASN A 142 8.34 2.41 -12.81
N GLY A 143 8.83 3.48 -13.43
CA GLY A 143 9.06 3.52 -14.88
C GLY A 143 9.99 2.42 -15.40
N LYS A 144 11.04 2.07 -14.64
CA LYS A 144 11.94 0.94 -14.94
C LYS A 144 11.23 -0.40 -14.81
N ARG A 145 10.40 -0.58 -13.78
CA ARG A 145 9.58 -1.77 -13.59
C ARG A 145 8.59 -1.96 -14.74
N GLY A 146 7.97 -0.89 -15.23
CA GLY A 146 7.03 -0.94 -16.35
C GLY A 146 5.85 -1.88 -16.09
N ASN A 147 5.67 -2.88 -16.96
CA ASN A 147 4.66 -3.94 -16.80
C ASN A 147 5.28 -5.32 -16.57
N TYR A 148 6.58 -5.39 -16.24
CA TYR A 148 7.25 -6.66 -16.00
C TYR A 148 6.70 -7.33 -14.73
N PRO A 149 6.50 -8.66 -14.75
CA PRO A 149 6.10 -9.38 -13.56
C PRO A 149 7.18 -9.27 -12.48
N TYR A 150 6.77 -9.39 -11.22
CA TYR A 150 7.75 -9.57 -10.16
C TYR A 150 8.36 -10.97 -10.22
N GLY A 151 9.65 -11.07 -9.93
CA GLY A 151 10.39 -12.32 -9.89
C GLY A 151 11.82 -12.10 -9.45
N GLU A 152 12.54 -13.17 -9.17
CA GLU A 152 13.95 -13.11 -8.82
C GLU A 152 14.82 -12.87 -10.07
N VAL A 153 15.72 -11.89 -9.98
CA VAL A 153 16.60 -11.51 -11.08
C VAL A 153 17.91 -12.28 -10.98
N GLY A 154 18.22 -13.08 -12.00
CA GLY A 154 19.51 -13.76 -12.12
C GLY A 154 20.62 -12.87 -12.66
N SER A 155 20.29 -11.99 -13.61
CA SER A 155 21.22 -11.05 -14.22
C SER A 155 20.56 -9.68 -14.37
N ALA A 156 21.03 -8.71 -13.60
CA ALA A 156 20.45 -7.37 -13.53
C ALA A 156 20.94 -6.49 -14.68
N THR A 157 20.00 -5.83 -15.36
CA THR A 157 20.25 -4.74 -16.31
C THR A 157 20.07 -3.36 -15.69
N PHE A 158 19.40 -3.31 -14.53
CA PHE A 158 19.25 -2.12 -13.69
C PHE A 158 19.19 -2.54 -12.22
N THR A 159 19.72 -1.70 -11.35
CA THR A 159 19.61 -1.83 -9.88
C THR A 159 19.35 -0.44 -9.31
N SER A 160 18.27 -0.29 -8.55
CA SER A 160 17.94 0.97 -7.88
C SER A 160 18.83 1.22 -6.68
N THR A 161 18.80 2.44 -6.16
CA THR A 161 19.55 2.83 -4.96
C THR A 161 19.16 2.04 -3.72
N ASN A 162 17.91 1.56 -3.61
CA ASN A 162 17.50 0.68 -2.52
C ASN A 162 17.86 -0.80 -2.73
N GLY A 163 18.31 -1.18 -3.93
CA GLY A 163 18.72 -2.55 -4.26
C GLY A 163 17.70 -3.39 -5.03
N SER A 164 16.54 -2.82 -5.39
CA SER A 164 15.61 -3.47 -6.31
C SER A 164 16.24 -3.62 -7.70
N LYS A 165 15.88 -4.66 -8.46
CA LYS A 165 16.54 -4.99 -9.72
C LYS A 165 15.54 -5.15 -10.85
N LEU A 166 15.98 -4.86 -12.07
CA LEU A 166 15.32 -5.30 -13.30
C LEU A 166 16.31 -6.16 -14.07
N GLY A 167 15.84 -7.27 -14.64
CA GLY A 167 16.72 -8.13 -15.41
C GLY A 167 16.10 -9.46 -15.83
N ALA A 168 16.93 -10.34 -16.38
CA ALA A 168 16.50 -11.68 -16.76
C ALA A 168 16.20 -12.52 -15.51
N SER A 169 15.07 -13.23 -15.50
CA SER A 169 14.70 -14.11 -14.39
C SER A 169 15.67 -15.28 -14.22
N ASN A 170 15.87 -15.72 -12.98
CA ASN A 170 16.53 -16.99 -12.66
C ASN A 170 15.53 -18.12 -12.33
N TYR A 171 14.22 -17.86 -12.39
CA TYR A 171 13.22 -18.83 -11.96
C TYR A 171 13.12 -20.00 -12.95
N PRO A 172 13.23 -21.27 -12.51
CA PRO A 172 13.15 -22.41 -13.41
C PRO A 172 11.86 -22.44 -14.23
N GLY A 173 11.99 -22.49 -15.56
CA GLY A 173 10.85 -22.52 -16.47
C GLY A 173 10.33 -21.15 -16.92
N TYR A 174 10.93 -20.05 -16.47
CA TYR A 174 10.62 -18.70 -16.95
C TYR A 174 11.90 -17.94 -17.31
N SER A 175 11.99 -17.44 -18.55
CA SER A 175 13.18 -16.73 -19.07
C SER A 175 12.91 -15.28 -19.47
N GLY A 176 11.78 -14.72 -19.04
CA GLY A 176 11.42 -13.33 -19.32
C GLY A 176 12.16 -12.33 -18.43
N THR A 177 11.98 -11.05 -18.74
CA THR A 177 12.42 -9.95 -17.89
C THR A 177 11.49 -9.81 -16.70
N VAL A 178 12.06 -9.72 -15.50
CA VAL A 178 11.33 -9.53 -14.23
C VAL A 178 11.88 -8.33 -13.47
N PHE A 179 11.06 -7.80 -12.57
CA PHE A 179 11.50 -6.86 -11.55
C PHE A 179 11.57 -7.56 -10.19
N GLU A 180 12.67 -7.40 -9.47
CA GLU A 180 12.88 -7.94 -8.13
C GLU A 180 12.89 -6.79 -7.12
N PRO A 181 11.84 -6.62 -6.30
CA PRO A 181 11.92 -5.73 -5.15
C PRO A 181 12.86 -6.32 -4.09
N ILE A 182 13.37 -5.50 -3.19
CA ILE A 182 14.17 -5.98 -2.05
C ILE A 182 13.37 -6.97 -1.19
N ASP A 183 14.09 -7.86 -0.50
CA ASP A 183 13.50 -8.97 0.26
C ASP A 183 12.45 -8.51 1.28
N ASP A 184 12.67 -7.38 1.95
CA ASP A 184 11.74 -6.82 2.92
C ASP A 184 10.36 -6.50 2.32
N TYR A 185 10.29 -6.18 1.03
CA TYR A 185 9.04 -5.82 0.34
C TYR A 185 8.47 -6.91 -0.57
N LYS A 186 9.18 -8.03 -0.79
CA LYS A 186 8.65 -9.18 -1.57
C LYS A 186 7.32 -9.67 -1.00
N GLY A 187 7.19 -9.71 0.33
CA GLY A 187 5.96 -10.12 1.01
C GLY A 187 4.78 -9.17 0.75
N ASP A 188 5.02 -7.85 0.74
CA ASP A 188 4.00 -6.83 0.49
C ASP A 188 3.42 -6.93 -0.92
N PHE A 189 4.30 -7.02 -1.92
CA PHE A 189 3.87 -7.19 -3.30
C PHE A 189 3.18 -8.53 -3.53
N ALA A 190 3.66 -9.62 -2.92
CA ALA A 190 2.99 -10.92 -2.99
C ALA A 190 1.57 -10.89 -2.40
N ARG A 191 1.37 -10.21 -1.26
CA ARG A 191 0.03 -10.02 -0.67
C ARG A 191 -0.89 -9.23 -1.61
N GLY A 192 -0.37 -8.19 -2.28
CA GLY A 192 -1.11 -7.46 -3.32
C GLY A 192 -1.55 -8.37 -4.47
N TYR A 193 -0.68 -9.25 -4.95
CA TYR A 193 -1.01 -10.24 -5.99
C TYR A 193 -2.08 -11.24 -5.54
N PHE A 194 -1.94 -11.81 -4.34
CA PHE A 194 -2.95 -12.72 -3.79
C PHE A 194 -4.29 -12.03 -3.55
N TYR A 195 -4.27 -10.76 -3.13
CA TYR A 195 -5.46 -9.94 -3.04
C TYR A 195 -6.12 -9.80 -4.42
N MET A 196 -5.38 -9.37 -5.45
CA MET A 196 -5.94 -9.19 -6.80
C MET A 196 -6.53 -10.50 -7.34
N ALA A 197 -5.81 -11.61 -7.17
CA ALA A 197 -6.28 -12.92 -7.59
C ALA A 197 -7.55 -13.39 -6.86
N THR A 198 -7.75 -12.96 -5.62
CA THR A 198 -8.91 -13.34 -4.79
C THR A 198 -10.07 -12.37 -4.97
N ARG A 199 -9.86 -11.05 -4.88
CA ARG A 199 -10.87 -9.99 -5.03
C ARG A 199 -11.56 -10.05 -6.39
N TYR A 200 -10.80 -10.39 -7.42
CA TYR A 200 -11.23 -10.44 -8.81
C TYR A 200 -11.20 -11.86 -9.37
N GLU A 201 -11.51 -12.86 -8.54
CA GLU A 201 -11.53 -14.28 -8.91
C GLU A 201 -12.34 -14.56 -10.19
N ASN A 202 -13.44 -13.84 -10.39
CA ASN A 202 -14.33 -13.97 -11.54
C ASN A 202 -13.81 -13.29 -12.82
N LEU A 203 -12.70 -12.54 -12.77
CA LEU A 203 -12.14 -11.78 -13.89
C LEU A 203 -10.73 -12.25 -14.27
N ILE A 204 -9.92 -12.64 -13.29
CA ILE A 204 -8.47 -12.86 -13.48
C ILE A 204 -8.12 -13.91 -14.55
N ALA A 205 -9.00 -14.87 -14.82
CA ALA A 205 -8.79 -15.86 -15.87
C ALA A 205 -8.70 -15.26 -17.28
N GLY A 206 -9.23 -14.05 -17.50
CA GLY A 206 -9.17 -13.32 -18.77
C GLY A 206 -8.09 -12.24 -18.83
N TRP A 207 -7.23 -12.16 -17.82
CA TRP A 207 -6.12 -11.19 -17.79
C TRP A 207 -4.87 -11.77 -18.42
N GLU A 208 -4.03 -10.89 -18.94
CA GLU A 208 -2.79 -11.26 -19.62
C GLU A 208 -1.66 -11.57 -18.64
N ASN A 209 -0.71 -12.41 -19.08
CA ASN A 209 0.68 -12.46 -18.63
C ASN A 209 1.57 -12.82 -19.81
#